data_AF-B8GGZ6-F1
#
_entry.id   AF-B8GGZ6-F1
#
_cell.length_a   1.000
_cell.length_b   1.000
_cell.length_c   1.000
_cell.angle_alpha   90.00
_cell.angle_beta   90.00
_cell.angle_gamma   90.00
#
_symmetry.space_group_name_H-M   'P 1'
#
loop_
_entity.id
_entity.type
_entity.pdbx_description
1 polymer ?
#
loop_
_entity_poly.entity_id
_entity_poly.type
_entity_poly.pdbx_seq_one_letter_code
_entity_poly.pdbx_strand_id
1 'polypeptide(L)'
;MKIICSFCNTVISPGRSAEDQVSHGVCKYCYTRILTEYGFNLKKFLNMLEAPVFLVDEDVNIIAANSLALAAVNKPIEETTGHICGDVLECINAFLPEGCGKTPNCPDCTIRTSVNETYKTGTQTNRRPTDIIRKNGESEETARLLVSTRKDGSVVLLTLEFCAGV
;
A
#
# COMPACT_ATOMS: atom_id res chain seq x y z
N MET A 1 -7.20 -30.13 -24.75
CA MET A 1 -6.80 -30.44 -23.36
C MET A 1 -7.76 -29.76 -22.40
N LYS A 2 -8.42 -30.54 -21.54
CA LYS A 2 -9.36 -30.04 -20.53
C LYS A 2 -8.57 -29.74 -19.25
N ILE A 3 -8.81 -28.59 -18.61
CA ILE A 3 -8.19 -28.24 -17.32
C ILE A 3 -9.26 -28.24 -16.24
N ILE A 4 -9.05 -29.05 -15.20
CA ILE A 4 -9.93 -29.10 -14.02
C ILE A 4 -9.21 -28.58 -12.79
N CYS A 5 -9.96 -28.00 -11.86
CA CYS A 5 -9.40 -27.56 -10.60
C CYS A 5 -9.07 -28.74 -9.69
N SER A 6 -7.83 -28.84 -9.20
CA SER A 6 -7.38 -29.92 -8.30
C SER A 6 -8.09 -29.95 -6.94
N PHE A 7 -8.78 -28.87 -6.55
CA PHE A 7 -9.36 -28.72 -5.21
C PHE A 7 -10.88 -28.81 -5.17
N CYS A 8 -11.57 -28.33 -6.21
CA CYS A 8 -13.04 -28.35 -6.28
C CYS A 8 -13.60 -29.02 -7.54
N ASN A 9 -12.74 -29.57 -8.40
CA ASN A 9 -13.07 -30.22 -9.67
C ASN A 9 -13.86 -29.37 -10.69
N THR A 10 -14.02 -28.07 -10.45
CA THR A 10 -14.62 -27.16 -11.43
C THR A 10 -13.77 -27.12 -12.71
N VAL A 11 -14.42 -27.09 -13.87
CA VAL A 11 -13.74 -26.93 -15.16
C VAL A 11 -13.18 -25.51 -15.26
N ILE A 12 -11.86 -25.39 -15.29
CA ILE A 12 -11.15 -24.10 -15.46
C ILE A 12 -11.11 -23.74 -16.94
N SER A 13 -10.80 -24.72 -17.78
CA SER A 13 -10.80 -24.58 -19.23
C SER A 13 -11.43 -25.83 -19.85
N PRO A 14 -12.51 -25.69 -20.65
CA PRO A 14 -13.15 -26.83 -21.29
C PRO A 14 -12.25 -27.42 -22.37
N GLY A 15 -12.34 -28.74 -22.56
CA GLY A 15 -11.75 -29.40 -23.72
C GLY A 15 -12.54 -29.10 -25.00
N ARG A 16 -11.95 -29.41 -26.15
CA ARG A 16 -12.58 -29.33 -27.48
C ARG A 16 -13.28 -30.62 -27.89
N SER A 17 -12.91 -31.76 -27.30
CA SER A 17 -13.57 -33.05 -27.51
C SER A 17 -13.66 -33.85 -26.20
N ALA A 18 -14.42 -34.95 -26.22
CA ALA A 18 -14.53 -35.87 -25.09
C ALA A 18 -13.24 -36.66 -24.79
N GLU A 19 -12.36 -36.82 -25.79
CA GLU A 19 -11.10 -37.55 -25.69
C GLU A 19 -9.91 -36.68 -25.22
N ASP A 20 -10.16 -35.39 -24.99
CA ASP A 20 -9.12 -34.46 -24.59
C ASP A 20 -8.44 -34.88 -23.28
N GLN A 21 -7.11 -34.91 -23.29
CA GLN A 21 -6.34 -35.16 -22.07
C GLN A 21 -6.72 -34.17 -20.96
N VAL A 22 -6.79 -34.68 -19.74
CA VAL A 22 -7.11 -33.90 -18.54
C VAL A 22 -5.81 -33.44 -17.88
N SER A 23 -5.66 -32.14 -17.74
CA SER A 23 -4.65 -31.52 -16.90
C SER A 23 -5.31 -30.87 -15.68
N HIS A 24 -4.50 -30.56 -14.67
CA HIS A 24 -4.95 -30.05 -13.39
C HIS A 24 -4.39 -28.64 -13.14
N GLY A 25 -5.22 -27.75 -12.61
CA GLY A 25 -4.85 -26.39 -12.20
C GLY A 25 -5.59 -25.96 -10.93
N VAL A 26 -5.49 -24.69 -10.55
CA VAL A 26 -6.24 -24.13 -9.41
C VAL A 26 -7.15 -23.01 -9.91
N CYS A 27 -8.47 -23.13 -9.67
CA CYS A 27 -9.40 -22.09 -10.06
C CYS A 27 -9.25 -20.86 -9.15
N LYS A 28 -9.71 -19.69 -9.61
CA LYS A 28 -9.63 -18.42 -8.85
C LYS A 28 -10.19 -18.57 -7.43
N TYR A 29 -11.34 -19.23 -7.27
CA TYR A 29 -11.97 -19.44 -5.97
C TYR A 29 -11.06 -20.26 -5.02
N CYS A 30 -10.59 -21.42 -5.45
CA CYS A 30 -9.72 -22.27 -4.64
C CYS A 30 -8.37 -21.61 -4.36
N TYR A 31 -7.80 -20.88 -5.33
CA TYR A 31 -6.57 -20.14 -5.14
C TYR A 31 -6.73 -19.06 -4.06
N THR A 32 -7.80 -18.25 -4.14
CA THR A 32 -8.12 -17.26 -3.11
C THR A 32 -8.37 -17.91 -1.76
N ARG A 33 -9.10 -19.05 -1.71
CA ARG A 33 -9.35 -19.78 -0.47
C ARG A 33 -8.05 -20.28 0.16
N ILE A 34 -7.16 -20.89 -0.63
CA ILE A 34 -5.85 -21.39 -0.17
C ILE A 34 -5.00 -20.24 0.37
N LEU A 35 -4.90 -19.11 -0.34
CA LEU A 35 -4.15 -17.95 0.14
C LEU A 35 -4.76 -17.33 1.41
N THR A 36 -6.08 -17.40 1.57
CA THR A 36 -6.77 -16.81 2.73
C THR A 36 -6.73 -17.73 3.95
N GLU A 37 -6.81 -19.06 3.76
CA GLU A 37 -6.84 -20.07 4.83
C GLU A 37 -5.45 -20.58 5.20
N TYR A 38 -4.54 -20.74 4.22
CA TYR A 38 -3.21 -21.31 4.41
C TYR A 38 -2.06 -20.34 4.08
N GLY A 39 -2.35 -19.18 3.48
CA GLY A 39 -1.37 -18.12 3.23
C GLY A 39 -1.34 -17.06 4.33
N PHE A 40 -0.24 -16.31 4.42
CA PHE A 40 -0.20 -15.11 5.23
C PHE A 40 -1.03 -14.01 4.55
N ASN A 41 -2.25 -13.77 5.04
CA ASN A 41 -3.10 -12.70 4.51
C ASN A 41 -2.61 -11.34 5.03
N LEU A 42 -1.72 -10.70 4.26
CA LEU A 42 -1.13 -9.41 4.58
C LEU A 42 -2.19 -8.34 4.89
N LYS A 43 -3.27 -8.27 4.10
CA LYS A 43 -4.36 -7.31 4.33
C LYS A 43 -5.02 -7.53 5.69
N LYS A 44 -5.31 -8.78 6.05
CA LYS A 44 -5.89 -9.12 7.35
C LYS A 44 -4.94 -8.76 8.50
N PHE A 45 -3.65 -9.04 8.34
CA PHE A 45 -2.63 -8.68 9.33
C PHE A 45 -2.53 -7.16 9.53
N LEU A 46 -2.40 -6.38 8.44
CA LEU A 46 -2.31 -4.92 8.53
C LEU A 46 -3.59 -4.29 9.14
N ASN A 47 -4.76 -4.90 8.90
CA ASN A 47 -6.02 -4.49 9.52
C ASN A 47 -6.13 -4.84 11.02
N MET A 48 -5.21 -5.61 11.58
CA MET A 48 -5.12 -5.80 13.04
C MET A 48 -4.38 -4.65 13.74
N LEU A 49 -3.70 -3.79 12.99
CA LEU A 49 -3.00 -2.62 13.53
C LEU A 49 -4.01 -1.49 13.80
N GLU A 50 -3.91 -0.88 14.97
CA GLU A 50 -4.83 0.18 15.45
C GLU A 50 -4.46 1.60 14.93
N ALA A 51 -3.61 1.68 13.91
CA ALA A 51 -3.16 2.95 13.34
C ALA A 51 -3.23 2.93 11.79
N PRO A 52 -3.29 4.10 11.12
CA PRO A 52 -3.23 4.18 9.66
C PRO A 52 -1.84 3.79 9.15
N VAL A 53 -1.71 2.59 8.59
CA VAL A 53 -0.43 2.01 8.19
C VAL A 53 -0.36 1.80 6.68
N PHE A 54 0.72 2.33 6.10
CA PHE A 54 1.18 2.10 4.75
C PHE A 54 2.44 1.22 4.80
N LEU A 55 2.48 0.16 4.01
CA LEU A 55 3.71 -0.57 3.75
C LEU A 55 4.36 0.04 2.51
N VAL A 56 5.58 0.55 2.64
CA VAL A 56 6.28 1.25 1.55
C VAL A 56 7.65 0.67 1.28
N ASP A 57 8.15 0.87 0.06
CA ASP A 57 9.55 0.64 -0.29
C ASP A 57 10.46 1.83 0.06
N GLU A 58 11.72 1.78 -0.37
CA GLU A 58 12.71 2.84 -0.11
C GLU A 58 12.37 4.18 -0.78
N ASP A 59 11.68 4.15 -1.92
CA ASP A 59 11.30 5.35 -2.67
C ASP A 59 9.94 5.91 -2.24
N VAL A 60 9.34 5.32 -1.21
CA VAL A 60 8.03 5.65 -0.65
C VAL A 60 6.88 5.32 -1.60
N ASN A 61 7.03 4.27 -2.42
CA ASN A 61 5.92 3.67 -3.16
C ASN A 61 5.12 2.77 -2.23
N ILE A 62 3.80 2.89 -2.28
CA ILE A 62 2.90 2.12 -1.41
C ILE A 62 2.70 0.72 -1.98
N ILE A 63 3.16 -0.28 -1.24
CA ILE A 63 3.00 -1.70 -1.55
C ILE A 63 1.64 -2.22 -1.04
N ALA A 64 1.23 -1.76 0.15
CA ALA A 64 -0.04 -2.13 0.77
C ALA A 64 -0.48 -1.07 1.78
N ALA A 65 -1.77 -1.05 2.10
CA ALA A 65 -2.33 -0.18 3.13
C ALA A 65 -3.46 -0.90 3.89
N ASN A 66 -3.64 -0.58 5.17
CA ASN A 66 -4.79 -1.04 5.95
C ASN A 66 -6.02 -0.15 5.73
N SER A 67 -7.19 -0.57 6.24
CA SER A 67 -8.43 0.17 6.10
C SER A 67 -8.39 1.55 6.77
N LEU A 68 -7.64 1.69 7.87
CA LEU A 68 -7.47 2.98 8.54
C LEU A 68 -6.65 3.95 7.68
N ALA A 69 -5.60 3.48 7.01
CA ALA A 69 -4.82 4.26 6.05
C ALA A 69 -5.68 4.73 4.88
N LEU A 70 -6.46 3.83 4.26
CA LEU A 70 -7.37 4.19 3.16
C LEU A 70 -8.43 5.22 3.58
N ALA A 71 -8.99 5.06 4.78
CA ALA A 71 -9.95 6.01 5.34
C ALA A 71 -9.29 7.38 5.62
N ALA A 72 -8.06 7.39 6.12
CA ALA A 72 -7.33 8.61 6.44
C ALA A 72 -7.03 9.46 5.20
N VAL A 73 -6.72 8.82 4.06
CA VAL A 73 -6.50 9.52 2.78
C VAL A 73 -7.78 9.69 1.96
N ASN A 74 -8.89 9.08 2.39
CA ASN A 74 -10.16 9.05 1.66
C ASN A 74 -10.03 8.56 0.21
N LYS A 75 -9.23 7.51 -0.01
CA LYS A 75 -9.00 6.91 -1.34
C LYS A 75 -9.22 5.40 -1.32
N PRO A 76 -9.72 4.82 -2.41
CA PRO A 76 -9.82 3.37 -2.55
C PRO A 76 -8.42 2.76 -2.73
N ILE A 77 -8.31 1.43 -2.53
CA ILE A 77 -7.01 0.74 -2.58
C ILE A 77 -6.38 0.82 -3.98
N GLU A 78 -7.20 0.88 -5.03
CA GLU A 78 -6.80 0.98 -6.43
C GLU A 78 -6.09 2.31 -6.75
N GLU A 79 -6.41 3.38 -6.02
CA GLU A 79 -5.77 4.70 -6.13
C GLU A 79 -4.65 4.88 -5.09
N THR A 80 -4.38 3.86 -4.28
CA THR A 80 -3.40 3.91 -3.18
C THR A 80 -2.20 3.00 -3.43
N THR A 81 -2.46 1.71 -3.68
CA THR A 81 -1.39 0.73 -3.91
C THR A 81 -0.75 0.95 -5.28
N GLY A 82 0.57 0.79 -5.35
CA GLY A 82 1.37 1.02 -6.56
C GLY A 82 1.64 2.50 -6.85
N HIS A 83 1.14 3.41 -6.01
CA HIS A 83 1.34 4.85 -6.15
C HIS A 83 2.35 5.35 -5.10
N ILE A 84 3.01 6.47 -5.42
CA ILE A 84 3.95 7.11 -4.50
C ILE A 84 3.17 7.90 -3.43
N CYS A 85 3.65 7.89 -2.18
CA CYS A 85 2.90 8.47 -1.05
C CYS A 85 2.44 9.91 -1.28
N GLY A 86 3.25 10.76 -1.92
CA GLY A 86 2.88 12.17 -2.13
C GLY A 86 1.64 12.34 -2.99
N ASP A 87 1.43 11.49 -3.98
CA ASP A 87 0.26 11.54 -4.88
C ASP A 87 -1.00 11.10 -4.13
N VAL A 88 -0.88 10.05 -3.32
CA VAL A 88 -1.96 9.54 -2.48
C VAL A 88 -2.36 10.55 -1.40
N LEU A 89 -1.37 11.17 -0.75
CA LEU A 89 -1.56 12.23 0.26
C LEU A 89 -1.99 13.58 -0.33
N GLU A 90 -1.96 13.71 -1.67
CA GLU A 90 -2.27 14.96 -2.39
C GLU A 90 -1.35 16.10 -1.98
N CYS A 91 -0.09 15.79 -1.69
CA CYS A 91 0.93 16.78 -1.38
C CYS A 91 1.02 17.81 -2.51
N ILE A 92 1.03 19.11 -2.20
CA ILE A 92 1.08 20.18 -3.20
C ILE A 92 2.27 20.02 -4.17
N ASN A 93 3.40 19.52 -3.66
CA ASN A 93 4.60 19.27 -4.45
C ASN A 93 4.43 18.12 -5.45
N ALA A 94 3.52 17.17 -5.21
CA ALA A 94 3.24 16.08 -6.13
C ALA A 94 2.56 16.57 -7.43
N PHE A 95 1.88 17.71 -7.38
CA PHE A 95 1.23 18.32 -8.55
C PHE A 95 2.18 19.15 -9.43
N LEU A 96 3.44 19.32 -9.03
CA LEU A 96 4.45 19.97 -9.86
C LEU A 96 4.90 19.01 -10.98
N PRO A 97 5.39 19.53 -12.13
CA PRO A 97 5.76 18.70 -13.28
C PRO A 97 6.77 17.59 -12.99
N GLU A 98 7.63 17.78 -11.99
CA GLU A 98 8.62 16.80 -11.56
C GLU A 98 8.01 15.63 -10.78
N GLY A 99 6.87 15.85 -10.11
CA GLY A 99 6.18 14.88 -9.27
C GLY A 99 6.83 14.64 -7.90
N CYS A 100 6.18 13.82 -7.07
CA CYS A 100 6.65 13.51 -5.73
C CYS A 100 8.06 12.91 -5.74
N GLY A 101 8.90 13.34 -4.80
CA GLY A 101 10.28 12.87 -4.62
C GLY A 101 11.32 13.57 -5.50
N LYS A 102 10.90 14.43 -6.44
CA LYS A 102 11.78 15.06 -7.43
C LYS A 102 11.78 16.59 -7.39
N THR A 103 10.90 17.21 -6.61
CA THR A 103 10.85 18.67 -6.46
C THR A 103 11.90 19.19 -5.47
N PRO A 104 12.25 20.49 -5.50
CA PRO A 104 13.20 21.09 -4.56
C PRO A 104 12.84 20.96 -3.08
N ASN A 105 11.55 20.77 -2.76
CA ASN A 105 11.06 20.62 -1.39
C ASN A 105 11.11 19.15 -0.89
N CYS A 106 11.28 18.19 -1.80
CA CYS A 106 11.28 16.76 -1.43
C CYS A 106 12.46 16.32 -0.54
N PRO A 107 13.67 16.92 -0.62
CA PRO A 107 14.75 16.65 0.33
C PRO A 107 14.40 16.95 1.79
N ASP A 108 13.52 17.93 2.04
CA ASP A 108 13.08 18.33 3.39
C ASP A 108 11.77 17.65 3.82
N CYS A 109 11.22 16.76 2.99
CA CYS A 109 9.98 16.04 3.29
C CYS A 109 10.19 15.06 4.44
N THR A 110 9.62 15.35 5.62
CA THR A 110 9.77 14.52 6.82
C THR A 110 9.34 13.08 6.62
N ILE A 111 8.29 12.83 5.83
CA ILE A 111 7.83 11.47 5.52
C ILE A 111 8.92 10.72 4.75
N ARG A 112 9.46 11.34 3.69
CA ARG A 112 10.47 10.71 2.84
C ARG A 112 11.80 10.53 3.58
N THR A 113 12.24 11.52 4.35
CA THR A 113 13.48 11.41 5.12
C THR A 113 13.36 10.35 6.20
N SER A 114 12.24 10.28 6.94
CA SER A 114 12.01 9.22 7.92
C SER A 114 11.99 7.83 7.31
N VAL A 115 11.33 7.63 6.16
CA VAL A 115 11.34 6.33 5.46
C VAL A 115 12.76 5.97 5.00
N ASN A 116 13.48 6.89 4.38
CA ASN A 116 14.84 6.67 3.90
C ASN A 116 15.83 6.37 5.03
N GLU A 117 15.78 7.14 6.13
CA GLU A 117 16.59 6.92 7.33
C GLU A 117 16.35 5.51 7.89
N THR A 118 15.08 5.14 8.05
CA THR A 118 14.69 3.82 8.56
C THR A 118 15.06 2.71 7.60
N TYR A 119 14.87 2.88 6.29
CA TYR A 119 15.24 1.89 5.30
C TYR A 119 16.76 1.64 5.28
N LYS A 120 17.57 2.70 5.28
CA LYS A 120 19.04 2.60 5.19
C LYS A 120 19.66 2.08 6.48
N THR A 121 19.22 2.58 7.64
CA THR A 121 19.89 2.33 8.93
C THR A 121 19.18 1.29 9.80
N GLY A 122 17.91 1.01 9.54
CA GLY A 122 17.06 0.24 10.44
C GLY A 122 16.54 1.03 11.65
N THR A 123 16.96 2.27 11.84
CA THR A 123 16.52 3.12 12.95
C THR A 123 15.07 3.55 12.75
N GLN A 124 14.21 3.21 13.70
CA GLN A 124 12.79 3.61 13.65
C GLN A 124 12.60 5.10 13.96
N THR A 125 11.65 5.73 13.29
CA THR A 125 11.12 7.05 13.69
C THR A 125 9.85 6.82 14.52
N ASN A 126 9.71 7.52 15.65
CA ASN A 126 8.51 7.44 16.49
C ASN A 126 7.86 8.82 16.57
N ARG A 127 6.64 8.93 16.02
CA ARG A 127 5.73 10.09 16.12
C ARG A 127 6.40 11.43 15.86
N ARG A 128 7.25 11.51 14.83
CA ARG A 128 7.91 12.77 14.41
C ARG A 128 6.85 13.70 13.79
N PRO A 129 6.64 14.91 14.33
CA PRO A 129 5.64 15.82 13.79
C PRO A 129 6.06 16.40 12.45
N THR A 130 5.10 16.63 11.57
CA THR A 130 5.29 17.31 10.29
C THR A 130 3.98 17.93 9.81
N ASP A 131 4.10 18.98 8.99
CA ASP A 131 2.97 19.61 8.33
C ASP A 131 3.13 19.36 6.82
N ILE A 132 2.05 18.91 6.17
CA ILE A 132 1.99 18.83 4.71
C ILE A 132 0.90 19.77 4.21
N ILE A 133 1.15 20.41 3.07
CA ILE A 133 0.13 21.15 2.33
C ILE A 133 -0.48 20.17 1.34
N ARG A 134 -1.77 19.91 1.48
CA ARG A 134 -2.55 19.07 0.57
C ARG A 134 -3.34 19.95 -0.38
N LYS A 135 -3.46 19.51 -1.63
CA LYS A 135 -4.25 20.20 -2.65
C LYS A 135 -5.51 19.41 -2.95
N ASN A 136 -6.67 19.96 -2.61
CA ASN A 136 -7.98 19.40 -2.91
C ASN A 136 -8.70 20.31 -3.93
N GLY A 137 -8.60 19.95 -5.21
CA GLY A 137 -9.06 20.79 -6.30
C GLY A 137 -8.30 22.13 -6.35
N GLU A 138 -9.03 23.24 -6.15
CA GLU A 138 -8.46 24.59 -6.08
C GLU A 138 -8.05 25.02 -4.66
N SER A 139 -8.43 24.24 -3.64
CA SER A 139 -8.13 24.57 -2.24
C SER A 139 -6.84 23.93 -1.76
N GLU A 140 -6.14 24.64 -0.88
CA GLU A 140 -4.96 24.16 -0.16
C GLU A 140 -5.31 24.04 1.32
N GLU A 141 -5.02 22.88 1.91
CA GLU A 141 -5.21 22.64 3.34
C GLU A 141 -3.89 22.19 3.98
N THR A 142 -3.60 22.69 5.18
CA THR A 142 -2.46 22.18 5.96
C THR A 142 -2.92 21.02 6.82
N ALA A 143 -2.40 19.83 6.56
CA ALA A 143 -2.61 18.65 7.39
C ALA A 143 -1.40 18.45 8.33
N ARG A 144 -1.66 18.44 9.63
CA ARG A 144 -0.65 18.10 10.64
C ARG A 144 -0.63 16.61 10.88
N LEU A 145 0.56 16.03 10.87
CA LEU A 145 0.76 14.58 10.94
C LEU A 145 1.79 14.22 12.00
N LEU A 146 1.67 13.00 12.55
CA LEU A 146 2.77 12.33 13.23
C LEU A 146 3.23 11.15 12.39
N VAL A 147 4.53 11.13 12.09
CA VAL A 147 5.18 10.12 11.25
C VAL A 147 5.89 9.11 12.14
N SER A 148 5.56 7.83 11.98
CA SER A 148 6.33 6.73 12.57
C SER A 148 6.75 5.74 11.50
N THR A 149 7.96 5.19 11.61
CA THR A 149 8.53 4.27 10.64
C THR A 149 9.20 3.10 11.33
N ARG A 150 8.98 1.88 10.85
CA ARG A 150 9.70 0.68 11.29
C ARG A 150 10.09 -0.15 10.07
N LYS A 151 11.34 -0.61 10.01
CA LYS A 151 11.81 -1.52 8.96
C LYS A 151 11.44 -2.96 9.29
N ASP A 152 10.98 -3.70 8.29
CA ASP A 152 10.82 -5.15 8.32
C ASP A 152 11.33 -5.73 7.00
N GLY A 153 12.48 -6.43 7.04
CA GLY A 153 13.14 -6.90 5.81
C GLY A 153 13.49 -5.75 4.85
N SER A 154 12.93 -5.79 3.64
CA SER A 154 13.13 -4.79 2.58
C SER A 154 11.95 -3.82 2.44
N VAL A 155 11.11 -3.68 3.47
CA VAL A 155 9.97 -2.76 3.46
C VAL A 155 9.95 -1.94 4.75
N VAL A 156 9.25 -0.81 4.71
CA VAL A 156 9.03 0.06 5.87
C VAL A 156 7.53 0.13 6.15
N LEU A 157 7.13 -0.17 7.39
CA LEU A 157 5.82 0.20 7.89
C LEU A 157 5.87 1.69 8.22
N LEU A 158 5.16 2.49 7.43
CA LEU A 158 4.93 3.91 7.61
C LEU A 158 3.56 4.12 8.26
N THR A 159 3.54 4.73 9.43
CA THR A 159 2.31 5.15 10.11
C THR A 159 2.15 6.66 9.97
N LEU A 160 0.99 7.11 9.50
CA LEU A 160 0.64 8.53 9.36
C LEU A 160 -0.60 8.83 10.19
N GLU A 161 -0.41 9.45 11.34
CA GLU A 161 -1.51 9.85 12.22
C GLU A 161 -1.89 11.30 11.92
N PHE A 162 -3.08 11.51 11.33
CA PHE A 162 -3.61 12.83 11.04
C PHE A 162 -4.16 13.45 12.32
N CYS A 163 -3.56 14.55 12.76
CA CYS A 163 -4.05 15.31 13.89
C CYS A 163 -5.29 16.09 13.46
N ALA A 164 -6.43 15.86 14.14
CA ALA A 164 -7.62 16.69 13.92
C ALA A 164 -7.27 18.16 14.20
N GLY A 165 -7.74 19.07 13.33
CA GLY A 165 -7.62 20.50 13.53
C GLY A 165 -8.24 20.89 14.88
N VAL A 166 -7.48 21.64 15.68
CA VAL A 166 -7.99 22.34 16.88
C VAL A 166 -8.72 23.59 16.42
#